data_AF-A0A537DYZ4-F1
#
_entry.id   AF-A0A537DYZ4-F1
#
_cell.length_a   1.000
_cell.length_b   1.000
_cell.length_c   1.000
_cell.angle_alpha   90.00
_cell.angle_beta   90.00
_cell.angle_gamma   90.00
#
_symmetry.space_group_name_H-M   'P 1'
#
loop_
_entity.id
_entity.type
_entity.pdbx_description
1 polymer ?
#
loop_
_entity_poly.entity_id
_entity_poly.type
_entity_poly.pdbx_seq_one_letter_code
_entity_poly.pdbx_strand_id
1 'polypeptide(L)'
;MFQGDAERFVRFSPVLKDPRGLFLTRVKPLCEIPEREIVMYGYAEDLQFQTASCPYMTEALRNELRTVLNKLELAHPGVTFSAYRAMLRLRTLAEPNLAPSHLEPCKSCGEPTTFEICEACKMQGINSVIPEIAT
;
A
#
# COMPACT_ATOMS: atom_id res chain seq x y z
N MET A 1 -0.83 1.62 -10.70
CA MET A 1 -0.56 2.59 -11.78
C MET A 1 -0.53 1.91 -13.14
N PHE A 2 0.41 0.99 -13.41
CA PHE A 2 0.56 0.37 -14.73
C PHE A 2 -0.57 -0.58 -15.18
N GLN A 3 -1.46 -0.97 -14.27
CA GLN A 3 -2.65 -1.79 -14.58
C GLN A 3 -3.91 -0.96 -14.88
N GLY A 4 -3.83 0.37 -14.89
CA GLY A 4 -4.98 1.24 -15.22
C GLY A 4 -6.10 1.33 -14.17
N ASP A 5 -5.92 0.72 -13.00
CA ASP A 5 -6.91 0.76 -11.91
C ASP A 5 -6.87 2.12 -11.18
N ALA A 6 -7.80 3.01 -11.55
CA ALA A 6 -7.94 4.35 -10.99
C ALA A 6 -8.41 4.35 -9.52
N GLU A 7 -9.24 3.38 -9.13
CA GLU A 7 -9.74 3.29 -7.75
C GLU A 7 -8.62 2.97 -6.76
N ARG A 8 -7.75 2.02 -7.13
CA ARG A 8 -6.55 1.70 -6.33
C ARG A 8 -5.54 2.84 -6.33
N PHE A 9 -5.48 3.61 -7.41
CA PHE A 9 -4.57 4.75 -7.53
C PHE A 9 -4.92 5.88 -6.54
N VAL A 10 -6.20 6.24 -6.42
CA VAL A 10 -6.65 7.30 -5.49
C VAL A 10 -6.33 6.96 -4.03
N ARG A 11 -6.35 5.66 -3.67
CA ARG A 11 -6.02 5.16 -2.33
C ARG A 11 -4.52 5.26 -2.00
N PHE A 12 -3.67 5.66 -2.94
CA PHE A 12 -2.26 5.88 -2.67
C PHE A 12 -2.02 7.28 -2.08
N SER A 13 -1.64 7.33 -0.81
CA SER A 13 -1.30 8.58 -0.09
C SER A 13 -0.09 8.38 0.83
N PRO A 14 0.72 9.42 1.08
CA PRO A 14 1.67 9.43 2.22
C PRO A 14 0.95 9.25 3.55
N VAL A 15 -0.22 9.89 3.69
CA VAL A 15 -1.10 9.80 4.86
C VAL A 15 -2.47 9.35 4.38
N LEU A 16 -2.83 8.10 4.66
CA LEU A 16 -4.13 7.53 4.33
C LEU A 16 -5.02 7.59 5.56
N LYS A 17 -6.00 8.50 5.53
CA LYS A 17 -7.06 8.62 6.53
C LYS A 17 -8.33 8.00 5.97
N ASP A 18 -9.05 7.25 6.79
CA ASP A 18 -10.40 6.83 6.46
C ASP A 18 -11.39 7.88 6.99
N PRO A 19 -12.14 8.58 6.11
CA PRO A 19 -13.10 9.59 6.54
C PRO A 19 -14.23 9.01 7.41
N ARG A 20 -14.47 7.70 7.37
CA ARG A 20 -15.50 7.02 8.15
C ARG A 20 -15.04 6.56 9.53
N GLY A 21 -13.73 6.62 9.80
CA GLY A 21 -13.14 6.16 11.05
C GLY A 21 -13.19 4.64 11.27
N LEU A 22 -13.46 3.85 10.22
CA LEU A 22 -13.49 2.38 10.30
C LEU A 22 -12.08 1.79 10.26
N PHE A 23 -11.15 2.44 9.55
CA PHE A 23 -9.74 2.05 9.52
C PHE A 23 -8.84 3.02 10.28
N LEU A 24 -7.79 2.46 10.89
CA LEU A 24 -6.69 3.24 11.45
C LEU A 24 -5.94 4.02 10.35
N THR A 25 -5.46 5.21 10.72
CA THR A 25 -4.66 6.04 9.82
C THR A 25 -3.32 5.36 9.52
N ARG A 26 -2.96 5.24 8.24
CA ARG A 26 -1.66 4.70 7.80
C ARG A 26 -0.78 5.82 7.28
N VAL A 27 0.45 5.89 7.77
CA VAL A 27 1.44 6.90 7.38
C VAL A 27 2.67 6.21 6.78
N LYS A 28 3.20 6.76 5.69
CA LYS A 28 4.43 6.31 5.02
C LYS A 28 5.51 7.39 5.18
N PRO A 29 6.21 7.45 6.33
CA PRO A 29 7.15 8.54 6.61
C PRO A 29 8.35 8.57 5.65
N LEU A 30 8.79 7.40 5.17
CA LEU A 30 9.96 7.28 4.31
C LEU A 30 9.62 7.33 2.80
N CYS A 31 8.40 7.76 2.41
CA CYS A 31 7.96 7.67 1.02
C CYS A 31 8.69 8.59 0.05
N GLU A 32 9.37 9.62 0.56
CA GLU A 32 10.19 10.54 -0.24
C GLU A 32 11.69 10.20 -0.19
N ILE A 33 12.09 9.16 0.54
CA ILE A 33 13.50 8.79 0.70
C ILE A 33 13.80 7.60 -0.23
N PRO A 34 14.80 7.69 -1.12
CA PRO A 34 15.22 6.58 -1.95
C PRO A 34 15.67 5.37 -1.14
N GLU A 35 15.40 4.16 -1.65
CA GLU A 35 15.78 2.89 -1.00
C GLU A 35 17.28 2.85 -0.68
N ARG A 36 18.14 3.38 -1.56
CA ARG A 36 19.59 3.43 -1.36
C ARG A 36 20.01 4.24 -0.13
N GLU A 37 19.29 5.32 0.17
CA GLU A 37 19.59 6.22 1.30
C GLU A 37 19.10 5.60 2.61
N ILE A 38 17.94 4.94 2.59
CA ILE A 38 17.42 4.18 3.74
C ILE A 38 18.40 3.06 4.14
N VAL A 39 18.90 2.31 3.14
CA VAL A 39 19.87 1.24 3.37
C VAL A 39 21.20 1.80 3.87
N MET A 40 21.69 2.90 3.28
CA MET A 40 22.91 3.57 3.74
C MET A 40 22.80 4.04 5.20
N TYR A 41 21.66 4.64 5.58
CA TYR A 41 21.38 5.02 6.95
C TYR A 41 21.37 3.81 7.89
N GLY A 42 20.74 2.70 7.46
CA GLY A 42 20.74 1.46 8.23
C GLY A 42 22.14 0.92 8.51
N TYR A 43 23.06 0.99 7.55
CA TYR A 43 24.46 0.62 7.76
C TYR A 43 25.22 1.63 8.64
N ALA A 44 24.96 2.93 8.50
CA ALA A 44 25.65 3.96 9.28
C ALA A 44 25.32 3.88 10.79
N GLU A 45 24.09 3.45 11.11
CA GLU A 45 23.58 3.30 12.48
C GLU A 45 23.65 1.84 12.99
N ASP A 46 24.34 0.95 12.29
CA ASP A 46 24.48 -0.48 12.61
C ASP A 46 23.14 -1.21 12.87
N LEU A 47 22.07 -0.78 12.19
CA LEU A 47 20.74 -1.37 12.33
C LEU A 47 20.72 -2.79 11.76
N GLN A 48 20.20 -3.73 12.55
CA GLN A 48 19.98 -5.10 12.08
C GLN A 48 18.72 -5.17 11.21
N PHE A 49 18.87 -5.59 9.96
CA PHE A 49 17.76 -5.79 9.04
C PHE A 49 17.86 -7.12 8.29
N GLN A 50 16.71 -7.61 7.81
CA GLN A 50 16.63 -8.86 7.05
C GLN A 50 17.33 -8.74 5.69
N THR A 51 18.30 -9.62 5.44
CA THR A 51 19.02 -9.71 4.15
C THR A 51 18.47 -10.80 3.23
N ALA A 52 17.73 -11.78 3.77
CA ALA A 52 17.15 -12.87 3.00
C ALA A 52 15.92 -12.42 2.21
N SER A 53 15.91 -12.68 0.89
CA SER A 53 14.76 -12.45 0.01
C SER A 53 13.73 -13.59 0.11
N CYS A 54 12.46 -13.25 -0.10
CA CYS A 54 11.39 -14.26 -0.23
C CYS A 54 11.62 -15.11 -1.50
N PRO A 55 11.46 -16.45 -1.46
CA PRO A 55 11.61 -17.32 -2.64
C PRO A 55 10.71 -16.93 -3.82
N TYR A 56 9.51 -16.42 -3.53
CA TYR A 56 8.52 -15.97 -4.53
C TYR A 56 8.76 -14.53 -5.02
N MET A 57 9.87 -13.89 -4.63
CA MET A 57 10.12 -12.50 -4.98
C MET A 57 10.24 -12.32 -6.50
N THR A 58 10.85 -13.25 -7.22
CA THR A 58 11.22 -13.13 -8.64
C THR A 58 10.03 -13.02 -9.57
N GLU A 59 8.86 -13.51 -9.18
CA GLU A 59 7.64 -13.51 -10.02
C GLU A 59 6.92 -12.16 -10.06
N ALA A 60 7.33 -11.20 -9.22
CA ALA A 60 6.59 -9.96 -9.04
C ALA A 60 7.01 -8.87 -10.06
N LEU A 61 6.06 -8.43 -10.91
CA LEU A 61 6.20 -7.30 -11.87
C LEU A 61 6.82 -6.04 -11.24
N ARG A 62 6.60 -5.80 -9.95
CA ARG A 62 7.17 -4.65 -9.24
C ARG A 62 8.69 -4.59 -9.29
N ASN A 63 9.38 -5.74 -9.40
CA ASN A 63 10.84 -5.78 -9.45
C ASN A 63 11.38 -5.32 -10.80
N GLU A 64 10.71 -5.69 -11.89
CA GLU A 64 11.03 -5.22 -13.24
C GLU A 64 10.85 -3.71 -13.33
N LEU A 65 9.71 -3.21 -12.85
CA LEU A 65 9.42 -1.78 -12.80
C LEU A 65 10.44 -1.01 -11.96
N ARG A 66 10.84 -1.56 -10.80
CA ARG A 66 11.89 -0.96 -9.97
C ARG A 66 13.22 -0.87 -10.71
N THR A 67 13.58 -1.91 -11.47
CA THR A 67 14.82 -1.92 -12.27
C THR A 67 14.79 -0.84 -13.36
N VAL A 68 13.67 -0.68 -14.05
CA VAL A 68 13.49 0.37 -15.07
C VAL A 68 13.59 1.77 -14.43
N LEU A 69 12.89 2.01 -13.33
CA LEU A 69 12.92 3.30 -12.62
C LEU A 69 14.32 3.62 -12.11
N ASN A 70 15.06 2.64 -11.58
CA ASN A 70 16.43 2.84 -11.12
C ASN A 70 17.38 3.20 -12.27
N LYS A 71 17.21 2.58 -13.46
CA LYS A 71 17.98 2.95 -14.66
C LYS A 71 17.71 4.40 -15.08
N LEU A 72 16.44 4.82 -15.06
CA LEU A 72 16.06 6.19 -15.37
C LEU A 72 16.62 7.20 -14.37
N GLU A 73 16.56 6.88 -13.07
CA GLU A 73 17.12 7.74 -12.01
C GLU A 73 18.64 7.89 -12.12
N LEU A 74 19.36 6.83 -12.51
CA LEU A 74 20.80 6.88 -12.75
C LEU A 74 21.17 7.75 -13.96
N ALA A 75 20.38 7.67 -15.03
CA ALA A 75 20.60 8.49 -16.24
C ALA A 75 20.17 9.95 -16.03
N HIS A 76 19.11 10.17 -15.25
CA HIS A 76 18.48 11.46 -15.03
C HIS A 76 18.09 11.61 -13.55
N PRO A 77 18.98 12.19 -12.72
CA PRO A 77 18.69 12.39 -11.30
C PRO A 77 17.44 13.23 -11.08
N GLY A 78 16.56 12.81 -10.17
CA GLY A 78 15.32 13.51 -9.84
C GLY A 78 14.09 13.08 -10.64
N VAL A 79 14.21 12.14 -11.58
CA VAL A 79 13.07 11.64 -12.36
C VAL A 79 12.08 10.91 -11.46
N THR A 80 12.55 10.08 -10.53
CA THR A 80 11.68 9.36 -9.59
C THR A 80 10.90 10.31 -8.68
N PHE A 81 11.56 11.36 -8.17
CA PHE A 81 10.91 12.41 -7.38
C PHE A 81 9.88 13.20 -8.20
N SER A 82 10.21 13.54 -9.45
CA SER A 82 9.31 14.25 -10.34
C SER A 82 8.08 13.40 -10.67
N ALA A 83 8.28 12.12 -10.98
CA ALA A 83 7.21 11.16 -11.21
C ALA A 83 6.32 10.98 -9.97
N TYR A 84 6.92 10.87 -8.78
CA TYR A 84 6.19 10.76 -7.52
C TYR A 84 5.33 12.01 -7.24
N ARG A 85 5.88 13.22 -7.40
CA ARG A 85 5.13 14.48 -7.24
C ARG A 85 4.01 14.61 -8.27
N ALA A 86 4.26 14.23 -9.52
CA ALA A 86 3.24 14.20 -10.55
C ALA A 86 2.10 13.22 -10.18
N MET A 87 2.46 12.04 -9.68
CA MET A 87 1.50 11.04 -9.21
C MET A 87 0.63 11.56 -8.08
N LEU A 88 1.19 12.28 -7.10
CA LEU A 88 0.40 12.90 -6.02
C LEU A 88 -0.60 13.94 -6.56
N ARG A 89 -0.19 14.77 -7.52
CA ARG A 89 -1.08 15.75 -8.18
C ARG A 89 -2.20 15.06 -8.95
N LEU A 90 -1.87 14.03 -9.75
CA LEU A 90 -2.86 13.26 -10.49
C LEU A 90 -3.87 12.60 -9.54
N ARG A 91 -3.41 12.11 -8.40
CA ARG A 91 -4.29 11.53 -7.38
C ARG A 91 -5.27 12.56 -6.81
N THR A 92 -4.82 13.76 -6.49
CA THR A 92 -5.73 14.84 -6.02
C THR A 92 -6.79 15.23 -7.05
N LEU A 93 -6.48 15.11 -8.35
CA LEU A 93 -7.44 15.35 -9.44
C LEU A 93 -8.42 14.18 -9.62
N ALA A 94 -8.00 12.95 -9.33
CA ALA A 94 -8.82 11.75 -9.47
C ALA A 94 -9.73 11.50 -8.25
N GLU A 95 -9.34 11.97 -7.07
CA GLU A 95 -10.04 11.75 -5.79
C GLU A 95 -11.54 12.12 -5.80
N PRO A 96 -11.98 13.26 -6.39
CA PRO A 96 -13.39 13.63 -6.42
C PRO A 96 -14.28 12.68 -7.23
N ASN A 97 -13.70 11.93 -8.18
CA ASN A 97 -14.44 11.04 -9.07
C ASN A 97 -14.60 9.63 -8.49
N LEU A 98 -14.12 9.37 -7.28
CA LEU A 98 -14.17 8.06 -6.67
C LEU A 98 -15.54 7.81 -6.03
N ALA A 99 -16.25 6.78 -6.49
CA ALA A 99 -17.49 6.37 -5.86
C ALA A 99 -17.24 5.94 -4.41
N PRO A 100 -18.09 6.37 -3.44
CA PRO A 100 -17.97 5.92 -2.07
C PRO A 100 -18.23 4.41 -2.02
N SER A 101 -17.22 3.64 -1.62
CA SER A 101 -17.38 2.21 -1.35
C SER A 101 -18.28 2.02 -0.13
N HIS A 102 -19.33 1.20 -0.22
CA HIS A 102 -20.10 0.78 0.95
C HIS A 102 -19.29 -0.23 1.77
N LEU A 103 -19.16 -0.01 3.07
CA LEU A 103 -18.48 -0.94 3.98
C LEU A 103 -19.41 -1.30 5.13
N GLU A 104 -19.49 -2.58 5.42
CA GLU A 104 -20.25 -3.17 6.52
C GLU A 104 -19.31 -3.95 7.43
N PRO A 105 -19.64 -4.13 8.72
CA PRO A 105 -18.86 -4.97 9.61
C PRO A 105 -18.97 -6.45 9.19
N CYS A 106 -17.84 -7.14 9.15
CA CYS A 106 -17.76 -8.58 8.88
C CYS A 106 -18.57 -9.34 9.94
N LYS A 107 -19.45 -10.26 9.52
CA LYS A 107 -20.28 -11.05 10.45
C LYS A 107 -19.47 -11.98 11.37
N SER A 108 -18.21 -12.28 11.03
CA SER A 108 -17.36 -13.16 11.83
C SER A 108 -16.43 -12.41 12.80
N CYS A 109 -15.80 -11.31 12.37
CA CYS A 109 -14.77 -10.62 13.14
C CYS A 109 -15.06 -9.14 13.42
N GLY A 110 -16.15 -8.57 12.87
CA GLY A 110 -16.52 -7.16 13.04
C GLY A 110 -15.74 -6.16 12.19
N GLU A 111 -14.63 -6.56 11.56
CA GLU A 111 -13.80 -5.68 10.72
C GLU A 111 -14.54 -5.18 9.45
N PRO A 112 -14.28 -3.95 8.98
CA PRO A 112 -14.97 -3.36 7.83
C PRO A 112 -14.65 -4.10 6.51
N THR A 113 -15.69 -4.45 5.78
CA THR A 113 -15.61 -5.20 4.52
C THR A 113 -16.71 -4.80 3.54
N THR A 114 -16.49 -5.03 2.25
CA THR A 114 -17.50 -4.85 1.19
C THR A 114 -18.41 -6.08 1.03
N PHE A 115 -18.10 -7.19 1.72
CA PHE A 115 -18.81 -8.46 1.65
C PHE A 115 -19.38 -8.83 3.02
N GLU A 116 -20.19 -9.88 3.12
CA GLU A 116 -20.69 -10.34 4.43
C GLU A 116 -19.58 -10.89 5.34
N ILE A 117 -18.57 -11.51 4.74
CA ILE A 117 -17.40 -12.08 5.41
C ILE A 117 -16.15 -11.49 4.74
N CYS A 118 -15.23 -10.97 5.54
CA CYS A 118 -14.00 -10.37 5.01
C CYS A 118 -13.07 -11.41 4.37
N GLU A 119 -12.25 -10.98 3.41
CA GLU A 119 -11.31 -11.87 2.71
C GLU A 119 -10.31 -12.55 3.66
N ALA A 120 -9.95 -11.89 4.76
CA ALA A 120 -9.09 -12.50 5.78
C ALA A 120 -9.76 -13.73 6.43
N CYS A 121 -11.04 -13.62 6.84
CA CYS A 121 -11.79 -14.74 7.41
C CYS A 121 -11.97 -15.87 6.38
N LYS A 122 -12.26 -15.54 5.11
CA LYS A 122 -12.36 -16.55 4.04
C LYS A 122 -11.05 -17.31 3.86
N MET A 123 -9.90 -16.63 3.87
CA MET A 123 -8.58 -17.27 3.77
C MET A 123 -8.26 -18.19 4.94
N GLN A 124 -8.81 -17.92 6.12
CA GLN A 124 -8.68 -18.78 7.31
C GLN A 124 -9.69 -19.95 7.32
N GLY A 125 -10.56 -20.06 6.32
CA GLY A 125 -11.59 -21.10 6.25
C GLY A 125 -12.81 -20.85 7.14
N ILE A 126 -12.99 -19.62 7.64
CA ILE A 126 -14.13 -19.26 8.50
C ILE A 126 -15.31 -18.87 7.60
N ASN A 127 -16.27 -19.79 7.46
CA ASN A 127 -17.48 -19.61 6.66
C ASN A 127 -18.75 -19.35 7.49
N SER A 128 -18.63 -19.23 8.81
CA SER A 128 -19.76 -19.00 9.72
C SER A 128 -19.51 -17.84 10.68
N VAL A 129 -20.60 -17.18 11.07
CA VAL A 129 -20.67 -16.23 12.19
C VAL A 129 -20.07 -16.91 13.41
N ILE A 130 -18.95 -16.40 13.93
CA ILE A 130 -18.47 -16.81 15.25
C ILE A 130 -19.46 -16.16 16.23
N PRO A 131 -20.24 -16.94 17.01
CA PRO A 131 -21.07 -16.35 18.04
C PRO A 131 -20.12 -15.77 19.08
N GLU A 132 -20.22 -14.46 19.27
CA GLU A 132 -19.77 -13.71 20.45
C GLU A 132 -18.28 -13.87 20.84
N ILE A 133 -17.47 -12.87 20.53
CA ILE A 133 -16.48 -12.42 21.51
C ILE A 133 -17.15 -11.29 22.29
N ALA A 134 -17.96 -11.70 23.26
CA ALA A 134 -18.36 -10.85 24.37
C ALA A 134 -17.15 -10.66 25.29
N THR A 135 -16.49 -9.51 25.17
CA THR A 135 -15.89 -8.67 26.23
C THR A 135 -14.96 -7.64 25.60
#